data_AF-T2J689-F1
#
_entry.id   AF-T2J689-F1
#
_cell.length_a   1.000
_cell.length_b   1.000
_cell.length_c   1.000
_cell.angle_alpha   90.00
_cell.angle_beta   90.00
_cell.angle_gamma   90.00
#
_symmetry.space_group_name_H-M   'P 1'
#
loop_
_entity.id
_entity.type
_entity.pdbx_description
1 polymer ?
#
loop_
_entity_poly.entity_id
_entity_poly.type
_entity_poly.pdbx_seq_one_letter_code
_entity_poly.pdbx_strand_id
1 'polypeptide(L)'
;MGFFDSEVVQEEAKKLFEDYQSLIQLGGEYGKFDREGKKIFIDQMEALMDRYKIFMKRFELSEDFMAQMTVEQLKTQLGQFCMTPQQMFDQMNMTLERMKSEIEN
;
A
#
# COMPACT_ATOMS: atom_id res chain seq x y z
N MET A 1 24.51 11.13 -4.60
CA MET A 1 23.68 10.10 -5.23
C MET A 1 22.53 9.85 -4.27
N GLY A 2 21.41 10.51 -4.53
CA GLY A 2 20.21 10.39 -3.73
C GLY A 2 19.59 9.01 -3.92
N PHE A 3 18.89 8.52 -2.90
CA PHE A 3 18.10 7.29 -2.98
C PHE A 3 17.09 7.36 -4.15
N PHE A 4 16.61 8.56 -4.45
CA PHE A 4 15.71 8.83 -5.57
C PHE A 4 16.39 9.11 -6.91
N ASP A 5 17.72 9.28 -6.97
CA ASP A 5 18.44 9.36 -8.25
C ASP A 5 18.50 8.00 -8.96
N SER A 6 18.17 6.92 -8.27
CA SER A 6 18.10 5.58 -8.85
C SER A 6 16.83 5.42 -9.68
N GLU A 7 16.98 5.31 -11.00
CA GLU A 7 15.88 4.99 -11.92
C GLU A 7 15.09 3.76 -11.46
N VAL A 8 15.78 2.76 -10.90
CA VAL A 8 15.18 1.54 -10.37
C VAL A 8 14.22 1.83 -9.22
N VAL A 9 14.57 2.75 -8.32
CA VAL A 9 13.71 3.14 -7.19
C VAL A 9 12.51 3.94 -7.68
N GLN A 10 12.69 4.82 -8.65
CA GLN A 10 11.59 5.58 -9.26
C GLN A 10 10.61 4.66 -9.99
N GLU A 11 11.10 3.68 -10.74
CA GLU A 11 10.26 2.67 -11.39
C GLU A 11 9.54 1.76 -10.38
N GLU A 12 10.22 1.35 -9.30
CA GLU A 12 9.61 0.56 -8.22
C GLU A 12 8.48 1.36 -7.56
N ALA A 13 8.71 2.64 -7.26
CA ALA A 13 7.73 3.56 -6.70
C ALA A 13 6.49 3.68 -7.60
N LYS A 14 6.72 3.94 -8.89
CA LYS A 14 5.65 4.14 -9.86
C LYS A 14 4.79 2.88 -9.98
N LYS A 15 5.41 1.71 -10.15
CA LYS A 15 4.70 0.42 -10.20
C LYS A 15 3.89 0.17 -8.94
N LEU A 16 4.46 0.46 -7.77
CA LEU A 16 3.77 0.28 -6.50
C LEU A 16 2.49 1.13 -6.39
N PHE A 17 2.54 2.38 -6.86
CA PHE A 17 1.36 3.24 -6.91
C PHE A 17 0.33 2.78 -7.95
N GLU A 18 0.78 2.35 -9.14
CA GLU A 18 -0.11 1.81 -10.19
C GLU A 18 -0.80 0.52 -9.74
N ASP A 19 -0.06 -0.40 -9.11
CA ASP A 19 -0.58 -1.64 -8.54
C ASP A 19 -1.62 -1.33 -7.45
N TYR A 20 -1.33 -0.37 -6.57
CA TYR A 20 -2.26 0.08 -5.53
C TYR A 20 -3.56 0.64 -6.10
N GLN A 21 -3.47 1.57 -7.05
CA GLN A 21 -4.68 2.17 -7.67
C GLN A 21 -5.53 1.11 -8.36
N SER A 22 -4.89 0.19 -9.08
CA SER A 22 -5.56 -0.92 -9.76
C SER A 22 -6.29 -1.82 -8.78
N LEU A 23 -5.65 -2.17 -7.67
CA LEU A 23 -6.25 -3.01 -6.64
C LEU A 23 -7.36 -2.32 -5.86
N ILE A 24 -7.25 -1.01 -5.56
CA ILE A 24 -8.35 -0.25 -4.94
C ILE A 24 -9.55 -0.18 -5.86
N GLN A 25 -9.35 0.06 -7.16
CA GLN A 25 -10.42 0.06 -8.14
C GLN A 25 -11.09 -1.31 -8.23
N LEU A 26 -10.29 -2.38 -8.27
CA LEU A 26 -10.76 -3.76 -8.28
C LEU A 26 -11.52 -4.12 -6.99
N GLY A 27 -11.08 -3.60 -5.84
CA GLY A 27 -11.71 -3.79 -4.54
C GLY A 27 -13.14 -3.25 -4.47
N GLY A 28 -13.47 -2.22 -5.27
CA GLY A 28 -14.85 -1.74 -5.43
C GLY A 28 -15.81 -2.82 -5.96
N GLU A 29 -15.30 -3.82 -6.67
CA GLU A 29 -16.07 -4.94 -7.21
C GLU A 29 -15.94 -6.23 -6.39
N TYR A 30 -15.22 -6.20 -5.26
CA TYR A 30 -14.94 -7.38 -4.42
C TYR A 30 -16.19 -8.20 -4.06
N GLY A 31 -17.32 -7.52 -3.81
CA GLY A 31 -18.59 -8.18 -3.49
C GLY A 31 -19.12 -9.10 -4.60
N LYS A 32 -18.71 -8.87 -5.86
CA LYS A 32 -19.11 -9.67 -7.03
C LYS A 32 -18.18 -10.86 -7.30
N PHE A 33 -17.01 -10.91 -6.66
CA PHE A 33 -16.05 -11.99 -6.89
C PHE A 33 -16.56 -13.30 -6.32
N ASP A 34 -16.26 -14.38 -7.04
CA ASP A 34 -16.38 -15.73 -6.51
C ASP A 34 -15.33 -15.98 -5.42
N ARG A 35 -15.42 -17.13 -4.74
CA ARG A 35 -14.55 -17.46 -3.61
C ARG A 35 -13.06 -17.45 -3.98
N GLU A 36 -12.71 -17.93 -5.17
CA GLU A 36 -11.31 -17.94 -5.62
C GLU A 36 -10.84 -16.53 -5.98
N GLY A 37 -11.67 -15.75 -6.69
CA GLY A 37 -11.39 -14.35 -6.99
C GLY A 37 -11.15 -13.51 -5.74
N LYS A 38 -11.97 -13.71 -4.69
CA LYS A 38 -11.78 -13.05 -3.39
C LYS A 38 -10.46 -13.43 -2.73
N LYS A 39 -10.09 -14.71 -2.77
CA LYS A 39 -8.82 -15.19 -2.21
C LYS A 39 -7.61 -14.58 -2.92
N ILE A 40 -7.64 -14.55 -4.25
CA ILE A 40 -6.58 -13.93 -5.06
C ILE A 40 -6.50 -12.42 -4.77
N PHE A 41 -7.63 -11.74 -4.65
CA PHE A 41 -7.66 -10.32 -4.33
C PHE A 41 -6.98 -10.03 -2.98
N ILE A 42 -7.29 -10.81 -1.94
CA ILE A 42 -6.69 -10.63 -0.62
C ILE A 42 -5.18 -10.89 -0.67
N ASP A 43 -4.75 -11.98 -1.30
CA ASP A 43 -3.33 -12.33 -1.44
C ASP A 43 -2.53 -11.21 -2.14
N GLN A 44 -3.09 -10.66 -3.22
CA GLN A 44 -2.49 -9.55 -3.95
C GLN A 44 -2.43 -8.26 -3.13
N MET A 45 -3.49 -7.96 -2.36
CA MET A 45 -3.48 -6.83 -1.45
C MET A 45 -2.42 -7.00 -0.35
N GLU A 46 -2.28 -8.18 0.24
CA GLU A 46 -1.25 -8.45 1.24
C GLU A 46 0.16 -8.32 0.68
N ALA A 47 0.43 -8.89 -0.50
CA ALA A 47 1.72 -8.78 -1.17
C ALA A 47 2.07 -7.31 -1.48
N LEU A 48 1.08 -6.52 -1.90
CA LEU A 48 1.25 -5.08 -2.11
C LEU A 48 1.58 -4.36 -0.80
N MET A 49 0.86 -4.66 0.29
CA MET A 49 1.08 -4.05 1.60
C MET A 49 2.47 -4.35 2.15
N ASP A 50 3.00 -5.56 1.94
CA ASP A 50 4.36 -5.92 2.32
C ASP A 50 5.41 -5.11 1.55
N ARG A 51 5.25 -5.01 0.21
CA ARG A 51 6.10 -4.15 -0.64
C ARG A 51 6.03 -2.69 -0.21
N TYR A 52 4.84 -2.18 0.08
CA TYR A 52 4.62 -0.80 0.51
C TYR A 52 5.27 -0.50 1.87
N LYS A 53 5.22 -1.46 2.81
CA LYS A 53 5.92 -1.36 4.10
C LYS A 53 7.44 -1.32 3.93
N ILE A 54 7.99 -2.18 3.08
CA ILE A 54 9.44 -2.18 2.79
C ILE A 54 9.84 -0.85 2.16
N PHE A 55 9.06 -0.36 1.21
CA PHE A 55 9.29 0.91 0.53
C PHE A 55 9.25 2.10 1.52
N MET A 56 8.24 2.18 2.38
CA MET A 56 8.15 3.20 3.43
C MET A 56 9.36 3.16 4.39
N LYS A 57 9.81 1.97 4.81
CA LYS A 57 11.01 1.86 5.64
C LYS A 57 12.28 2.34 4.92
N ARG A 58 12.41 2.05 3.61
CA ARG A 58 13.54 2.55 2.82
C ARG A 58 13.52 4.08 2.72
N PHE A 59 12.33 4.68 2.67
CA PHE A 59 12.15 6.14 2.66
C PHE A 59 12.52 6.77 4.00
N GLU A 60 12.05 6.20 5.11
CA GLU A 60 12.39 6.70 6.45
C GLU A 60 13.89 6.65 6.74
N LEU A 61 14.59 5.65 6.20
CA LEU A 61 16.03 5.51 6.33
C LEU A 61 16.82 6.35 5.31
N SER A 62 16.14 7.00 4.37
CA SER A 62 16.78 7.81 3.36
C SER A 62 17.04 9.23 3.85
N GLU A 63 18.26 9.72 3.66
CA GLU A 63 18.62 11.13 3.87
C GLU A 63 18.26 12.01 2.66
N ASP A 64 17.60 11.44 1.65
CA ASP A 64 17.19 12.14 0.44
C ASP A 64 16.03 13.11 0.73
N PHE A 65 16.26 14.39 0.43
CA PHE A 65 15.28 15.46 0.63
C PHE A 65 13.96 15.20 -0.10
N MET A 66 13.99 14.59 -1.29
CA MET A 66 12.79 14.26 -2.06
C MET A 66 12.00 13.11 -1.40
N ALA A 67 12.69 12.14 -0.79
CA ALA A 67 12.06 11.09 -0.02
C ALA A 67 11.31 11.66 1.19
N GLN A 68 11.97 12.56 1.93
CA GLN A 68 11.36 13.22 3.10
C GLN A 68 10.14 14.05 2.71
N MET A 69 10.21 14.82 1.62
CA MET A 69 9.08 15.61 1.14
C MET A 69 7.89 14.72 0.71
N THR A 70 8.15 13.57 0.10
CA THR A 70 7.09 12.62 -0.31
C THR A 70 6.38 12.02 0.92
N VAL A 71 7.14 11.66 1.96
CA VAL A 71 6.56 11.16 3.23
C VAL A 71 5.75 12.26 3.91
N GLU A 72 6.24 13.50 3.93
CA GLU A 72 5.52 14.64 4.51
C GLU A 72 4.23 14.95 3.75
N GLN A 73 4.24 14.86 2.41
CA GLN A 73 3.02 15.00 1.60
C GLN A 73 2.02 13.88 1.88
N LEU A 74 2.47 12.62 1.97
CA LEU A 74 1.63 11.50 2.32
C LEU A 74 1.00 11.67 3.71
N LYS A 75 1.81 12.03 4.72
CA LYS A 75 1.33 12.35 6.07
C LYS A 75 0.31 13.48 6.06
N THR A 76 0.51 14.51 5.25
CA THR A 76 -0.41 15.64 5.12
C THR A 76 -1.75 15.18 4.54
N GLN A 77 -1.74 14.36 3.49
CA GLN A 77 -2.97 13.81 2.90
C GLN A 77 -3.71 12.91 3.89
N LEU A 78 -2.99 12.00 4.57
CA LEU A 78 -3.59 11.12 5.57
C LEU A 78 -4.08 11.88 6.81
N GLY A 79 -3.41 12.98 7.17
CA GLY A 79 -3.82 13.88 8.23
C GLY A 79 -5.19 14.52 7.98
N GLN A 80 -5.58 14.74 6.72
CA GLN A 80 -6.95 15.19 6.38
C GLN A 80 -8.02 14.17 6.76
N PHE A 81 -7.64 12.89 6.81
CA PHE A 81 -8.49 11.78 7.25
C PHE A 81 -8.27 11.42 8.73
N CYS A 82 -7.56 12.27 9.51
CA CYS A 82 -7.19 12.02 10.90
C CYS A 82 -6.47 10.68 11.14
N MET A 83 -5.69 10.23 10.14
CA MET A 83 -4.96 8.96 10.20
C MET A 83 -3.47 9.18 10.00
N THR A 84 -2.66 8.37 10.68
CA THR A 84 -1.23 8.23 10.38
C THR A 84 -1.01 7.12 9.35
N PRO A 85 0.12 7.11 8.61
CA PRO A 85 0.47 6.00 7.72
C PRO A 85 0.38 4.64 8.45
N GLN A 86 0.94 4.57 9.66
CA GLN A 86 0.90 3.36 10.48
C GLN A 86 -0.53 2.90 10.78
N GLN A 87 -1.42 3.81 11.18
CA GLN A 87 -2.83 3.48 11.43
C GLN A 87 -3.55 3.01 10.15
N MET A 88 -3.22 3.58 8.99
CA MET A 88 -3.75 3.11 7.72
C MET A 88 -3.32 1.66 7.44
N PHE A 89 -2.04 1.32 7.66
CA PHE A 89 -1.54 -0.05 7.53
C PHE A 89 -2.27 -1.02 8.47
N ASP A 90 -2.38 -0.66 9.74
CA ASP A 90 -3.05 -1.51 10.74
C ASP A 90 -4.53 -1.72 10.39
N GLN A 91 -5.21 -0.67 9.93
CA GLN A 91 -6.60 -0.76 9.48
C GLN A 91 -6.78 -1.65 8.25
N MET A 92 -5.87 -1.55 7.27
CA MET A 92 -5.90 -2.40 6.08
C MET A 92 -5.64 -3.86 6.44
N ASN A 93 -4.66 -4.16 7.31
CA ASN A 93 -4.40 -5.52 7.78
C ASN A 93 -5.61 -6.11 8.49
N MET A 94 -6.23 -5.38 9.41
CA MET A 94 -7.47 -5.83 10.07
C MET A 94 -8.59 -6.11 9.07
N THR A 95 -8.71 -5.30 8.02
CA THR A 95 -9.72 -5.48 6.97
C THR A 95 -9.46 -6.75 6.19
N LEU A 96 -8.21 -7.00 5.77
CA LEU A 96 -7.84 -8.21 5.01
C LEU A 96 -8.02 -9.48 5.84
N GLU A 97 -7.63 -9.48 7.11
CA GLU A 97 -7.82 -10.63 8.02
C GLU A 97 -9.30 -10.99 8.20
N ARG A 98 -10.18 -9.97 8.28
CA ARG A 98 -11.62 -10.18 8.32
C ARG A 98 -12.12 -10.78 7.00
N MET A 99 -11.68 -10.25 5.87
CA MET A 99 -12.05 -10.76 4.54
C MET A 99 -11.63 -12.22 4.35
N LYS A 100 -10.47 -12.63 4.87
CA LYS A 100 -10.05 -14.05 4.87
C LYS A 100 -10.97 -14.90 5.71
N SER A 101 -11.26 -14.46 6.93
CA SER A 101 -12.14 -15.18 7.85
C SER A 101 -13.53 -15.41 7.25
N GLU A 102 -14.03 -14.46 6.46
CA GLU A 102 -15.31 -14.60 5.74
C GLU A 102 -15.28 -15.62 4.58
N ILE A 103 -14.10 -15.94 4.04
CA ILE A 103 -13.91 -16.92 2.96
C ILE A 103 -13.65 -18.33 3.51
N GLU A 104 -13.03 -18.44 4.69
CA GLU A 104 -12.68 -19.72 5.31
C GLU A 104 -13.86 -20.38 6.04
N ASN A 105 -14.84 -19.59 6.51
CA ASN A 105 -16.11 -20.09 7.05
C ASN A 105 -17.08 -20.57 5.95
#